data_AF-A0A6P0HS09-F1
#
_entry.id   AF-A0A6P0HS09-F1
#
_cell.length_a   1.000
_cell.length_b   1.000
_cell.length_c   1.000
_cell.angle_alpha   90.00
_cell.angle_beta   90.00
_cell.angle_gamma   90.00
#
_symmetry.space_group_name_H-M   'P 1'
#
loop_
_entity.id
_entity.type
_entity.pdbx_description
1 polymer ?
#
loop_
_entity_poly.entity_id
_entity_poly.type
_entity_poly.pdbx_seq_one_letter_code
_entity_poly.pdbx_strand_id
1 'polypeptide(L)'
;MFSQLKLAKKLIALFAVVIAVFCTIQAPAFAEVDIDMPCNGRAYGTELQASDSQGAVWTNTCGKTMEFVVDYAYGEWNYGDSSPYDILVGPEGNPTGPVKGNFSNPTCRGAELSYLIDGEPVPGGCYFIDRSVFLEPGETITLINNDAKGSAYSDNSGSMVIDSLRNFPANW
;
A
#
# COMPACT_ATOMS: atom_id res chain seq x y z
N MET A 1 -14.06 -57.06 -10.74
CA MET A 1 -14.71 -55.80 -10.31
C MET A 1 -14.05 -55.12 -9.09
N PHE A 2 -13.09 -55.73 -8.38
CA PHE A 2 -12.49 -55.18 -7.13
C PHE A 2 -11.28 -54.23 -7.31
N SER A 3 -10.82 -53.97 -8.54
CA SER A 3 -9.60 -53.18 -8.80
C SER A 3 -9.85 -51.65 -8.81
N GLN A 4 -10.99 -51.22 -9.34
CA GLN A 4 -11.29 -49.80 -9.55
C GLN A 4 -11.51 -49.01 -8.24
N LEU A 5 -12.08 -49.65 -7.21
CA LEU A 5 -12.38 -49.01 -5.93
C LEU A 5 -11.12 -48.68 -5.10
N LYS A 6 -10.04 -49.47 -5.25
CA LYS A 6 -8.76 -49.22 -4.57
C LYS A 6 -7.99 -48.07 -5.22
N LEU A 7 -8.12 -47.90 -6.52
CA LEU A 7 -7.47 -46.83 -7.27
C LEU A 7 -8.12 -45.46 -6.95
N ALA A 8 -9.46 -45.41 -6.91
CA ALA A 8 -10.20 -44.19 -6.58
C ALA A 8 -9.86 -43.64 -5.18
N LYS A 9 -9.76 -44.51 -4.17
CA LYS A 9 -9.38 -44.09 -2.81
C LYS A 9 -7.97 -43.50 -2.72
N LYS A 10 -7.02 -44.05 -3.49
CA LYS A 10 -5.65 -43.52 -3.54
C LYS A 10 -5.59 -42.17 -4.26
N LEU A 11 -6.36 -41.97 -5.33
CA LEU A 11 -6.46 -40.68 -6.02
C LEU A 11 -7.08 -39.60 -5.13
N ILE A 12 -8.16 -39.92 -4.40
CA ILE A 12 -8.80 -38.98 -3.47
C ILE A 12 -7.84 -38.59 -2.33
N ALA A 13 -7.11 -39.55 -1.76
CA ALA A 13 -6.12 -39.27 -0.73
C ALA A 13 -4.96 -38.41 -1.26
N LEU A 14 -4.49 -38.64 -2.50
CA LEU A 14 -3.45 -37.83 -3.13
C LEU A 14 -3.95 -36.40 -3.39
N PHE A 15 -5.19 -36.24 -3.84
CA PHE A 15 -5.81 -34.93 -4.06
C PHE A 15 -5.99 -34.14 -2.76
N ALA A 16 -6.40 -34.81 -1.68
CA ALA A 16 -6.53 -34.18 -0.36
C ALA A 16 -5.18 -33.71 0.19
N VAL A 17 -4.10 -34.48 -0.02
CA VAL A 17 -2.74 -34.09 0.38
C VAL A 17 -2.23 -32.91 -0.47
N VAL A 18 -2.48 -32.89 -1.78
CA VAL A 18 -2.08 -31.77 -2.64
C VAL A 18 -2.82 -30.49 -2.27
N ILE A 19 -4.13 -30.57 -1.99
CA ILE A 19 -4.92 -29.40 -1.53
C ILE A 19 -4.42 -28.91 -0.16
N ALA A 20 -4.12 -29.81 0.78
CA ALA A 20 -3.60 -29.43 2.09
C ALA A 20 -2.20 -28.77 2.00
N VAL A 21 -1.33 -29.24 1.10
CA VAL A 21 -0.01 -28.64 0.88
C VAL A 21 -0.14 -27.25 0.25
N PHE A 22 -1.09 -27.02 -0.67
CA PHE A 22 -1.34 -25.69 -1.23
C PHE A 22 -1.97 -24.72 -0.21
N CYS A 23 -2.74 -25.19 0.78
CA CYS A 23 -3.30 -24.34 1.83
C CYS A 23 -2.31 -23.90 2.92
N THR A 24 -1.14 -24.56 3.04
CA THR A 24 -0.11 -24.17 4.02
C THR A 24 1.00 -23.29 3.45
N ILE A 25 1.00 -23.02 2.14
CA ILE A 25 1.83 -21.96 1.57
C ILE A 25 1.11 -20.65 1.86
N GLN A 26 1.16 -20.25 3.14
CA GLN A 26 0.82 -18.90 3.53
C GLN A 26 1.79 -18.02 2.73
N ALA A 27 1.26 -17.27 1.76
CA ALA A 27 2.07 -16.28 1.05
C ALA A 27 2.81 -15.49 2.12
N PRO A 28 4.13 -15.25 1.96
CA PRO A 28 4.85 -14.42 2.94
C PRO A 28 4.03 -13.15 3.10
N ALA A 29 3.64 -12.84 4.34
CA ALA A 29 3.08 -11.53 4.63
C ALA A 29 4.12 -10.54 4.07
N PHE A 30 3.71 -9.74 3.08
CA PHE A 30 4.58 -8.70 2.56
C PHE A 30 5.01 -7.87 3.77
N ALA A 31 6.33 -7.82 4.00
CA ALA A 31 6.86 -7.09 5.12
C ALA A 31 6.52 -5.62 4.89
N GLU A 32 5.91 -5.00 5.89
CA GLU A 32 5.72 -3.56 5.96
C GLU A 32 7.01 -2.85 5.58
N VAL A 33 6.92 -1.88 4.66
CA VAL A 33 8.09 -1.09 4.27
C VAL A 33 8.25 0.01 5.30
N ASP A 34 9.03 -0.28 6.35
CA ASP A 34 9.37 0.70 7.37
C ASP A 34 10.12 1.88 6.73
N ILE A 35 9.60 3.09 6.92
CA ILE A 35 10.30 4.33 6.60
C ILE A 35 11.15 4.71 7.82
N ASP A 36 12.47 4.59 7.72
CA ASP A 36 13.38 5.06 8.78
C ASP A 36 13.49 6.60 8.73
N MET A 37 12.60 7.30 9.45
CA MET A 37 12.67 8.75 9.59
C MET A 37 13.18 9.19 10.96
N PRO A 38 14.26 9.98 11.02
CA PRO A 38 14.71 10.57 12.27
C PRO A 38 13.77 11.69 12.76
N CYS A 39 13.77 11.92 14.07
CA CYS A 39 13.16 13.10 14.66
C CYS A 39 13.97 14.35 14.27
N ASN A 40 13.37 15.24 13.48
CA ASN A 40 13.99 16.44 12.91
C ASN A 40 15.00 16.13 11.79
N GLY A 41 14.53 15.57 10.68
CA GLY A 41 15.42 15.32 9.56
C GLY A 41 14.72 15.06 8.25
N ARG A 42 15.51 14.56 7.32
CA ARG A 42 15.06 14.04 6.03
C ARG A 42 15.33 12.55 6.01
N ALA A 43 14.40 11.80 5.45
CA ALA A 43 14.69 10.47 4.96
C ALA A 43 14.75 10.53 3.43
N TYR A 44 15.50 9.62 2.85
CA TYR A 44 15.73 9.54 1.43
C TYR A 44 15.37 8.16 0.92
N GLY A 45 14.59 8.12 -0.16
CA GLY A 45 14.42 6.93 -1.00
C GLY A 45 13.72 5.75 -0.32
N THR A 46 12.40 5.72 -0.34
CA THR A 46 11.65 4.45 -0.21
C THR A 46 10.96 4.11 -1.53
N GLU A 47 10.99 2.85 -1.95
CA GLU A 47 10.27 2.37 -3.12
C GLU A 47 9.03 1.59 -2.66
N LEU A 48 7.87 2.08 -3.07
CA LEU A 48 6.56 1.52 -2.81
C LEU A 48 6.12 0.70 -4.01
N GLN A 49 5.82 -0.59 -3.81
CA GLN A 49 5.23 -1.41 -4.86
C GLN A 49 3.72 -1.15 -4.94
N ALA A 50 3.18 -1.05 -6.16
CA ALA A 50 1.76 -0.79 -6.38
C ALA A 50 0.84 -1.86 -5.74
N SER A 51 1.36 -3.08 -5.62
CA SER A 51 0.69 -4.24 -5.07
C SER A 51 0.82 -4.40 -3.55
N ASP A 52 1.54 -3.48 -2.89
CA ASP A 52 1.65 -3.47 -1.44
C ASP A 52 0.41 -2.82 -0.81
N SER A 53 -0.46 -3.67 -0.29
CA SER A 53 -1.67 -3.25 0.43
C SER A 53 -1.42 -2.61 1.79
N GLN A 54 -0.20 -2.73 2.35
CA GLN A 54 0.17 -2.11 3.62
C GLN A 54 0.86 -0.76 3.40
N GLY A 55 1.50 -0.57 2.23
CA GLY A 55 2.24 0.64 1.91
C GLY A 55 3.50 0.82 2.75
N ALA A 56 4.07 2.02 2.71
CA ALA A 56 5.19 2.38 3.57
C ALA A 56 4.69 3.11 4.80
N VAL A 57 5.21 2.73 5.96
CA VAL A 57 4.70 3.19 7.25
C VAL A 57 5.79 3.87 8.04
N TRP A 58 5.42 4.92 8.76
CA TRP A 58 6.27 5.56 9.75
C TRP A 58 5.47 5.84 11.02
N THR A 59 6.08 5.60 12.18
CA THR A 59 5.50 5.94 13.50
C THR A 59 6.19 7.17 14.09
N ASN A 60 5.41 8.14 14.58
CA ASN A 60 5.96 9.28 15.31
C ASN A 60 6.43 8.90 16.72
N THR A 61 7.70 8.50 16.85
CA THR A 61 8.33 8.19 18.15
C THR A 61 9.00 9.40 18.80
N CYS A 62 8.78 10.62 18.30
CA CYS A 62 9.54 11.81 18.69
C CYS A 62 9.06 12.49 19.97
N GLY A 63 7.95 12.02 20.56
CA GLY A 63 7.39 12.54 21.81
C GLY A 63 6.77 13.95 21.71
N LYS A 64 6.56 14.45 20.49
CA LYS A 64 5.91 15.73 20.19
C LYS A 64 5.20 15.65 18.82
N THR A 65 4.30 16.58 18.55
CA THR A 65 3.64 16.70 17.24
C THR A 65 4.67 17.01 16.16
N MET A 66 4.61 16.27 15.06
CA MET A 66 5.52 16.40 13.94
C MET A 66 4.76 16.78 12.66
N GLU A 67 5.42 17.56 11.81
CA GLU A 67 5.01 17.89 10.45
C GLU A 67 5.72 16.95 9.47
N PHE A 68 4.94 16.14 8.77
CA PHE A 68 5.35 15.23 7.71
C PHE A 68 5.10 15.87 6.35
N VAL A 69 6.10 15.84 5.47
CA VAL A 69 6.00 16.36 4.10
C VAL A 69 6.69 15.40 3.14
N VAL A 70 6.02 15.03 2.06
CA VAL A 70 6.70 14.46 0.88
C VAL A 70 7.07 15.61 -0.05
N ASP A 71 8.38 15.82 -0.21
CA ASP A 71 8.88 16.87 -1.09
C ASP A 71 8.83 16.43 -2.55
N TYR A 72 9.16 15.17 -2.80
CA TYR A 72 9.26 14.64 -4.16
C TYR A 72 9.01 13.14 -4.19
N ALA A 73 8.06 12.74 -5.04
CA ALA A 73 7.80 11.37 -5.44
C ALA A 73 7.79 11.26 -6.97
N TYR A 74 8.26 10.14 -7.50
CA TYR A 74 8.27 9.85 -8.93
C TYR A 74 8.17 8.34 -9.17
N GLY A 75 7.83 7.94 -10.39
CA GLY A 75 7.55 6.55 -10.73
C GLY A 75 6.19 6.46 -11.40
N GLU A 76 5.83 5.25 -11.80
CA GLU A 76 4.54 4.99 -12.42
C GLU A 76 3.98 3.68 -11.90
N TRP A 77 2.70 3.70 -11.53
CA TRP A 77 1.96 2.53 -11.10
C TRP A 77 0.51 2.59 -11.55
N ASN A 78 -0.20 1.47 -11.44
CA ASN A 78 -1.62 1.39 -11.73
C ASN A 78 -2.40 0.81 -10.53
N TYR A 79 -3.71 0.64 -10.70
CA TYR A 79 -4.63 0.19 -9.64
C TYR A 79 -5.61 -0.87 -10.19
N GLY A 80 -5.08 -1.71 -11.07
CA GLY A 80 -5.72 -2.91 -11.61
C GLY A 80 -5.10 -3.36 -12.93
N ASP A 81 -5.50 -4.54 -13.40
CA ASP A 81 -4.96 -5.16 -14.64
C ASP A 81 -5.85 -4.99 -15.88
N SER A 82 -6.95 -4.25 -15.76
CA SER A 82 -7.94 -4.06 -16.81
C SER A 82 -8.36 -2.60 -16.96
N SER A 83 -8.64 -2.17 -18.18
CA SER A 83 -9.14 -0.82 -18.44
C SER A 83 -10.43 -0.52 -17.64
N PRO A 84 -10.55 0.67 -17.01
CA PRO A 84 -9.66 1.84 -17.10
C PRO A 84 -8.56 1.90 -16.02
N TYR A 85 -8.33 0.80 -15.30
CA TYR A 85 -7.46 0.72 -14.12
C TYR A 85 -5.99 0.41 -14.45
N ASP A 86 -5.73 -0.14 -15.64
CA ASP A 86 -4.43 -0.62 -16.12
C ASP A 86 -3.43 0.47 -16.53
N ILE A 87 -3.88 1.73 -16.53
CA ILE A 87 -3.07 2.88 -16.91
C ILE A 87 -2.04 3.17 -15.82
N LEU A 88 -0.76 3.07 -16.18
CA LEU A 88 0.37 3.52 -15.36
C LEU A 88 0.37 5.05 -15.28
N VAL A 89 0.40 5.57 -14.07
CA VAL A 89 0.32 7.01 -13.77
C VAL A 89 1.31 7.38 -12.66
N GLY A 90 1.70 8.66 -12.66
CA GLY A 90 2.52 9.25 -11.61
C GLY A 90 1.77 9.42 -10.28
N PRO A 91 2.39 10.09 -9.29
CA PRO A 91 1.87 10.17 -7.93
C PRO A 91 0.55 10.96 -7.81
N GLU A 92 0.18 11.77 -8.80
CA GLU A 92 -1.11 12.48 -8.87
C GLU A 92 -2.29 11.57 -9.30
N GLY A 93 -2.02 10.31 -9.62
CA GLY A 93 -3.02 9.31 -9.95
C GLY A 93 -3.72 9.49 -11.30
N ASN A 94 -4.69 8.62 -11.56
CA ASN A 94 -5.39 8.54 -12.83
C ASN A 94 -6.49 9.63 -12.92
N PRO A 95 -6.34 10.64 -13.80
CA PRO A 95 -7.27 11.76 -13.87
C PRO A 95 -8.64 11.41 -14.46
N THR A 96 -8.75 10.28 -15.16
CA THR A 96 -9.98 9.80 -15.80
C THR A 96 -10.52 8.52 -15.15
N GLY A 97 -9.82 8.01 -14.15
CA GLY A 97 -10.16 6.82 -13.39
C GLY A 97 -11.40 7.02 -12.51
N PRO A 98 -12.20 5.97 -12.28
CA PRO A 98 -13.31 6.07 -11.34
C PRO A 98 -12.75 6.19 -9.90
N VAL A 99 -13.31 7.11 -9.13
CA VAL A 99 -13.12 7.15 -7.68
C VAL A 99 -14.19 6.25 -7.05
N LYS A 100 -13.79 5.24 -6.28
CA LYS A 100 -14.73 4.37 -5.57
C LYS A 100 -14.78 4.74 -4.09
N GLY A 101 -15.97 4.70 -3.49
CA GLY A 101 -16.16 4.98 -2.07
C GLY A 101 -15.47 3.98 -1.13
N ASN A 102 -14.99 2.85 -1.65
CA ASN A 102 -14.23 1.85 -0.91
C ASN A 102 -12.71 1.95 -1.09
N PHE A 103 -12.21 3.02 -1.73
CA PHE A 103 -10.77 3.27 -1.82
C PHE A 103 -10.16 3.51 -0.44
N SER A 104 -8.85 3.23 -0.32
CA SER A 104 -8.06 3.48 0.88
C SER A 104 -8.21 4.94 1.35
N ASN A 105 -8.13 5.89 0.41
CA ASN A 105 -8.57 7.26 0.59
C ASN A 105 -9.63 7.66 -0.46
N PRO A 106 -10.92 7.72 -0.10
CA PRO A 106 -12.01 8.02 -1.03
C PRO A 106 -12.05 9.48 -1.49
N THR A 107 -11.19 10.35 -0.93
CA THR A 107 -11.06 11.75 -1.38
C THR A 107 -10.07 11.92 -2.53
N CYS A 108 -9.29 10.88 -2.84
CA CYS A 108 -8.22 10.89 -3.84
C CYS A 108 -8.60 10.07 -5.09
N ARG A 109 -7.86 10.27 -6.18
CA ARG A 109 -8.01 9.51 -7.43
C ARG A 109 -7.47 8.10 -7.30
N GLY A 110 -7.90 7.21 -8.19
CA GLY A 110 -7.29 5.88 -8.31
C GLY A 110 -5.83 5.99 -8.72
N ALA A 111 -4.98 5.17 -8.11
CA ALA A 111 -3.52 5.25 -8.22
C ALA A 111 -2.86 6.57 -7.79
N GLU A 112 -3.56 7.44 -7.07
CA GLU A 112 -2.92 8.59 -6.44
C GLU A 112 -2.16 8.14 -5.20
N LEU A 113 -0.94 8.64 -4.98
CA LEU A 113 -0.23 8.42 -3.72
C LEU A 113 -1.04 9.08 -2.60
N SER A 114 -1.41 8.29 -1.58
CA SER A 114 -2.30 8.74 -0.51
C SER A 114 -1.70 8.57 0.87
N TYR A 115 -2.08 9.48 1.77
CA TYR A 115 -1.74 9.51 3.18
C TYR A 115 -2.90 8.97 4.02
N LEU A 116 -2.60 8.02 4.90
CA LEU A 116 -3.49 7.56 5.96
C LEU A 116 -2.82 7.85 7.31
N ILE A 117 -3.60 8.23 8.33
CA ILE A 117 -3.14 8.30 9.73
C ILE A 117 -3.80 7.16 10.49
N ASP A 118 -3.00 6.32 11.16
CA ASP A 118 -3.47 5.12 11.87
C ASP A 118 -4.36 4.20 10.99
N GLY A 119 -4.07 4.14 9.69
CA GLY A 119 -4.84 3.39 8.70
C GLY A 119 -6.14 4.04 8.22
N GLU A 120 -6.46 5.24 8.72
CA GLU A 120 -7.67 5.98 8.33
C GLU A 120 -7.38 7.11 7.33
N PRO A 121 -8.29 7.36 6.37
CA PRO A 121 -8.07 8.38 5.35
C PRO A 121 -8.13 9.79 5.94
N VAL A 122 -7.12 10.59 5.62
CA VAL A 122 -7.10 12.00 5.98
C VAL A 122 -7.83 12.82 4.91
N PRO A 123 -8.72 13.76 5.27
CA PRO A 123 -9.29 14.71 4.31
C PRO A 123 -8.19 15.52 3.62
N GLY A 124 -8.15 15.45 2.28
CA GLY A 124 -7.05 16.06 1.53
C GLY A 124 -5.72 15.32 1.71
N GLY A 125 -5.74 14.08 2.19
CA GLY A 125 -4.59 13.18 2.25
C GLY A 125 -4.18 12.64 0.88
N CYS A 126 -4.32 13.44 -0.18
CA CYS A 126 -3.90 13.10 -1.53
C CYS A 126 -2.56 13.77 -1.81
N TYR A 127 -1.69 13.10 -2.55
CA TYR A 127 -0.36 13.62 -2.82
C TYR A 127 -0.40 14.99 -3.49
N PHE A 128 0.39 15.90 -2.93
CA PHE A 128 0.71 17.18 -3.51
C PHE A 128 2.08 17.58 -2.96
N ILE A 129 2.90 18.18 -3.80
CA ILE A 129 4.23 18.67 -3.40
C ILE A 129 4.07 19.68 -2.26
N ASP A 130 4.89 19.56 -1.22
CA ASP A 130 4.88 20.41 -0.03
C ASP A 130 3.58 20.37 0.79
N ARG A 131 2.75 19.31 0.64
CA ARG A 131 1.62 19.11 1.54
C ARG A 131 2.11 18.64 2.91
N SER A 132 1.72 19.38 3.94
CA SER A 132 1.95 19.03 5.34
C SER A 132 0.85 18.12 5.87
N VAL A 133 1.26 17.06 6.57
CA VAL A 133 0.42 16.20 7.40
C VAL A 133 0.97 16.24 8.81
N PHE A 134 0.13 16.46 9.81
CA PHE A 134 0.57 16.52 11.21
C PHE A 134 0.31 15.19 11.90
N LEU A 135 1.32 14.69 12.62
CA LEU A 135 1.22 13.47 13.42
C LEU A 135 1.46 13.79 14.90
N GLU A 136 0.54 13.38 15.75
CA GLU A 136 0.71 13.38 17.20
C GLU A 136 1.68 12.26 17.65
N PRO A 137 2.22 12.33 18.88
CA PRO A 137 3.09 11.28 19.40
C PRO A 137 2.40 9.90 19.39
N GLY A 138 3.03 8.93 18.74
CA GLY A 138 2.54 7.55 18.64
C GLY A 138 1.63 7.26 17.44
N GLU A 139 1.16 8.28 16.72
CA GLU A 139 0.42 8.08 15.47
C GLU A 139 1.34 7.53 14.38
N THR A 140 0.75 6.75 13.47
CA THR A 140 1.42 6.25 12.27
C THR A 140 0.90 6.96 11.03
N ILE A 141 1.78 7.23 10.08
CA ILE A 141 1.40 7.63 8.73
C ILE A 141 1.73 6.50 7.75
N THR A 142 0.79 6.22 6.86
CA THR A 142 0.96 5.27 5.77
C THR A 142 0.92 5.99 4.44
N LEU A 143 1.91 5.73 3.59
CA LEU A 143 1.96 6.10 2.18
C LEU A 143 1.54 4.90 1.34
N ILE A 144 0.49 5.04 0.53
CA ILE A 144 -0.07 3.92 -0.22
C ILE A 144 -0.54 4.30 -1.62
N ASN A 145 -0.51 3.33 -2.54
CA ASN A 145 -1.21 3.38 -3.81
C ASN A 145 -2.73 3.41 -3.57
N ASN A 146 -3.44 4.45 -4.00
CA ASN A 146 -4.87 4.55 -3.70
C ASN A 146 -5.72 3.62 -4.57
N ASP A 147 -6.24 2.58 -3.95
CA ASP A 147 -7.09 1.58 -4.60
C ASP A 147 -8.14 1.06 -3.60
N ALA A 148 -9.06 0.22 -4.05
CA ALA A 148 -10.07 -0.42 -3.24
C ALA A 148 -9.45 -1.25 -2.10
N LYS A 149 -9.92 -1.01 -0.88
CA LYS A 149 -9.48 -1.75 0.31
C LYS A 149 -9.65 -3.26 0.11
N GLY A 150 -8.69 -4.04 0.61
CA GLY A 150 -8.72 -5.50 0.56
C GLY A 150 -7.85 -6.07 -0.56
N SER A 151 -8.38 -7.02 -1.32
CA SER A 151 -7.60 -7.81 -2.29
C SER A 151 -7.31 -7.12 -3.63
N ALA A 152 -7.78 -5.89 -3.85
CA ALA A 152 -7.59 -5.19 -5.13
C ALA A 152 -6.13 -4.83 -5.42
N TYR A 153 -5.26 -4.85 -4.41
CA TYR A 153 -3.83 -4.60 -4.63
C TYR A 153 -3.13 -5.71 -5.42
N SER A 154 -3.70 -6.92 -5.49
CA SER A 154 -3.01 -8.05 -6.12
C SER A 154 -2.89 -7.96 -7.64
N ASP A 155 -3.72 -7.17 -8.31
CA ASP A 155 -3.68 -6.88 -9.74
C ASP A 155 -3.02 -5.54 -10.09
N ASN A 156 -2.44 -4.87 -9.10
CA ASN A 156 -1.69 -3.63 -9.31
C ASN A 156 -0.25 -3.91 -9.75
N SER A 157 0.30 -2.99 -10.53
CA SER A 157 1.65 -3.10 -11.08
C SER A 157 2.38 -1.76 -11.12
N GLY A 158 3.71 -1.82 -11.17
CA GLY A 158 4.59 -0.66 -11.12
C GLY A 158 5.04 -0.31 -9.70
N SER A 159 5.75 0.80 -9.57
CA SER A 159 6.27 1.28 -8.29
C SER A 159 6.40 2.80 -8.26
N MET A 160 6.38 3.34 -7.03
CA MET A 160 6.58 4.74 -6.74
C MET A 160 7.80 4.90 -5.84
N VAL A 161 8.71 5.80 -6.19
CA VAL A 161 9.86 6.17 -5.36
C VAL A 161 9.55 7.47 -4.65
N ILE A 162 9.62 7.45 -3.32
CA ILE A 162 9.62 8.66 -2.50
C ILE A 162 11.08 9.09 -2.34
N ASP A 163 11.50 10.09 -3.10
CA ASP A 163 12.90 10.52 -3.17
C ASP A 163 13.31 11.32 -1.94
N SER A 164 12.47 12.29 -1.56
CA SER A 164 12.71 13.17 -0.42
C SER A 164 11.43 13.34 0.37
N LEU A 165 11.55 13.09 1.67
CA LEU A 165 10.53 13.42 2.65
C LEU A 165 11.18 14.12 3.84
N ARG A 166 10.38 14.85 4.61
CA ARG A 166 10.86 15.59 5.77
C ARG A 166 9.93 15.42 6.95
N ASN A 167 10.53 15.45 8.11
CA ASN A 167 9.85 15.34 9.38
C ASN A 167 10.42 16.35 10.38
N PHE A 168 9.66 17.40 10.69
CA PHE A 168 10.09 18.46 11.61
C PHE A 168 9.09 18.65 12.75
N PRO A 169 9.48 19.24 13.89
CA PRO A 169 8.52 19.62 14.91
C PRO A 169 7.53 20.60 14.30
N ALA A 170 6.23 20.40 14.56
CA ALA A 170 5.23 21.40 14.23
C ALA A 170 5.52 22.63 15.10
N ASN A 171 6.21 23.63 14.54
CA ASN A 171 6.51 24.87 15.25
C ASN A 171 5.24 25.73 15.21
N TRP A 172 4.45 25.65 16.28
CA TRP A 172 3.36 26.60 16.57
C TRP A 172 3.91 27.79 17.36
#